data_AF-A0A7V5E7B2-F1
#
_entry.id   AF-A0A7V5E7B2-F1
#
_cell.length_a   1.000
_cell.length_b   1.000
_cell.length_c   1.000
_cell.angle_alpha   90.00
_cell.angle_beta   90.00
_cell.angle_gamma   90.00
#
_symmetry.space_group_name_H-M   'P 1'
#
loop_
_entity.id
_entity.type
_entity.pdbx_description
1 polymer ?
#
loop_
_entity_poly.entity_id
_entity_poly.type
_entity_poly.pdbx_seq_one_letter_code
_entity_poly.pdbx_strand_id
1 'polypeptide(L)'
;RYVFFRIVTDGPRGALAVPLTGGRTIASNLSLYPKGAPALIFTKKPIIKNSKVIAKQNLARLVFNQDTGVALSRAGRVDIFMGSGEEAALQAGFLKETGELYFLLKK
;
A
#
# COMPACT_ATOMS: atom_id res chain seq x y z
N ARG A 1 0.40 -22.09 -7.53
CA ARG A 1 1.54 -21.15 -7.34
C ARG A 1 2.15 -21.44 -5.98
N TYR A 2 3.45 -21.68 -5.90
CA TYR A 2 4.16 -21.84 -4.63
C TYR A 2 4.96 -20.57 -4.33
N VAL A 3 5.07 -20.20 -3.05
CA VAL A 3 5.86 -19.06 -2.56
C VAL A 3 6.86 -19.60 -1.55
N PHE A 4 8.14 -19.29 -1.75
CA PHE A 4 9.21 -19.63 -0.84
C PHE A 4 9.59 -18.39 -0.02
N PHE A 5 10.07 -18.60 1.20
CA PHE A 5 10.33 -17.54 2.17
C PHE A 5 11.75 -17.62 2.70
N ARG A 6 12.22 -16.48 3.22
CA ARG A 6 13.43 -16.35 4.03
C ARG A 6 13.05 -15.63 5.32
N ILE A 7 13.63 -16.04 6.44
CA ILE A 7 13.43 -15.40 7.74
C ILE A 7 14.22 -14.10 7.79
N VAL A 8 13.56 -13.03 8.24
CA VAL A 8 14.14 -11.69 8.48
C VAL A 8 13.68 -11.18 9.84
N THR A 9 14.48 -10.34 10.49
CA THR A 9 14.21 -9.82 11.85
C THR A 9 13.81 -8.35 11.88
N ASP A 10 13.98 -7.63 10.79
CA ASP A 10 13.79 -6.17 10.68
C ASP A 10 12.46 -5.76 10.01
N GLY A 11 11.57 -6.74 9.77
CA GLY A 11 10.24 -6.53 9.21
C GLY A 11 10.12 -6.89 7.72
N PRO A 12 8.92 -6.71 7.13
CA PRO A 12 8.68 -7.08 5.75
C PRO A 12 9.46 -6.18 4.80
N ARG A 13 10.05 -6.80 3.77
CA ARG A 13 10.71 -6.11 2.67
C ARG A 13 9.88 -6.27 1.40
N GLY A 14 9.67 -5.16 0.69
CA GLY A 14 8.95 -5.16 -0.59
C GLY A 14 9.81 -5.67 -1.74
N ALA A 15 9.25 -5.60 -2.94
CA ALA A 15 9.93 -5.99 -4.18
C ALA A 15 11.24 -5.25 -4.46
N LEU A 16 11.46 -4.07 -3.88
CA LEU A 16 12.73 -3.34 -3.98
C LEU A 16 13.76 -3.72 -2.90
N ALA A 17 13.48 -4.77 -2.12
CA ALA A 17 14.31 -5.25 -1.02
C ALA A 17 14.57 -4.22 0.10
N VAL A 18 13.76 -3.16 0.17
CA VAL A 18 13.78 -2.17 1.26
C VAL A 18 12.68 -2.47 2.29
N PRO A 19 12.89 -2.13 3.58
CA PRO A 19 11.85 -2.25 4.60
C PRO A 19 10.60 -1.44 4.25
N LEU A 20 9.42 -2.01 4.52
CA LEU A 20 8.16 -1.33 4.27
C LEU A 20 7.73 -0.49 5.47
N THR A 21 7.16 0.68 5.19
CA THR A 21 6.65 1.59 6.22
C THR A 21 5.14 1.66 6.15
N GLY A 22 4.47 1.32 7.26
CA GLY A 22 3.01 1.32 7.37
C GLY A 22 2.37 2.66 6.97
N GLY A 23 1.43 2.60 6.05
CA GLY A 23 0.72 3.71 5.45
C GLY A 23 1.58 4.63 4.57
N ARG A 24 2.84 4.29 4.30
CA ARG A 24 3.77 5.06 3.45
C ARG A 24 4.26 4.27 2.25
N THR A 25 4.31 2.95 2.33
CA THR A 25 4.57 2.09 1.20
C THR A 25 3.27 1.81 0.43
N ILE A 26 3.35 1.87 -0.90
CA ILE A 26 2.34 1.30 -1.79
C ILE A 26 2.93 0.23 -2.69
N ALA A 27 2.08 -0.69 -3.11
CA ALA A 27 2.36 -1.64 -4.18
C ALA A 27 1.60 -1.23 -5.45
N SER A 28 2.24 -1.36 -6.62
CA SER A 28 1.62 -1.12 -7.92
C SER A 28 2.27 -1.98 -9.02
N ASN A 29 1.83 -1.83 -10.27
CA ASN A 29 2.54 -2.41 -11.40
C ASN A 29 3.87 -1.67 -11.64
N LEU A 30 4.99 -2.27 -11.21
CA LEU A 30 6.33 -1.69 -11.37
C LEU A 30 6.87 -1.66 -12.81
N SER A 31 6.16 -2.27 -13.77
CA SER A 31 6.44 -2.11 -15.20
C SER A 31 5.71 -0.90 -15.81
N LEU A 32 4.67 -0.40 -15.15
CA LEU A 32 3.88 0.76 -15.60
C LEU A 32 4.20 2.03 -14.81
N TYR A 33 4.52 1.90 -13.52
CA TYR A 33 4.74 3.02 -12.62
C TYR A 33 6.16 3.02 -12.04
N PRO A 34 6.77 4.19 -11.77
CA PRO A 34 8.16 4.27 -11.37
C PRO A 34 8.44 3.62 -10.02
N LYS A 35 9.46 2.76 -9.96
CA LYS A 35 9.93 2.08 -8.75
C LYS A 35 10.53 3.10 -7.76
N GLY A 36 10.12 3.01 -6.51
CA GLY A 36 10.61 3.83 -5.41
C GLY A 36 10.15 5.29 -5.44
N ALA A 37 9.44 5.72 -6.49
CA ALA A 37 9.10 7.12 -6.64
C ALA A 37 8.12 7.59 -5.56
N PRO A 38 8.28 8.84 -5.08
CA PRO A 38 7.29 9.48 -4.23
C PRO A 38 6.01 9.77 -5.01
N ALA A 39 4.87 9.59 -4.34
CA ALA A 39 3.56 9.92 -4.88
C ALA A 39 2.65 10.51 -3.80
N LEU A 40 1.70 11.33 -4.21
CA LEU A 40 0.59 11.77 -3.38
C LEU A 40 -0.61 10.87 -3.64
N ILE A 41 -1.16 10.28 -2.58
CA ILE A 41 -2.40 9.50 -2.64
C ILE A 41 -3.53 10.25 -1.96
N PHE A 42 -4.68 10.29 -2.62
CA PHE A 42 -5.94 10.85 -2.12
C PHE A 42 -7.01 9.77 -2.18
N THR A 43 -7.51 9.35 -1.02
CA THR A 43 -8.54 8.31 -0.92
C THR A 43 -9.32 8.46 0.39
N LYS A 44 -10.07 7.44 0.79
CA LYS A 44 -10.68 7.34 2.12
C LYS A 44 -10.12 6.12 2.83
N LYS A 45 -9.92 6.23 4.15
CA LYS A 45 -9.61 5.07 5.00
C LYS A 45 -10.80 4.76 5.92
N PRO A 46 -11.07 3.47 6.19
CA PRO A 46 -12.13 3.08 7.11
C PRO A 46 -11.77 3.47 8.55
N ILE A 47 -12.75 3.96 9.29
CA ILE A 47 -12.71 4.07 10.75
C ILE A 47 -13.43 2.85 11.30
N ILE A 48 -12.73 2.06 12.11
CA ILE A 48 -13.20 0.76 12.58
C ILE A 48 -13.36 0.80 14.09
N LYS A 49 -14.51 0.31 14.56
CA LYS A 49 -14.79 0.10 15.99
C LYS A 49 -15.50 -1.24 16.13
N ASN A 50 -15.05 -2.07 17.08
CA ASN A 50 -15.60 -3.41 17.30
C ASN A 50 -15.70 -4.24 16.01
N SER A 51 -14.62 -4.24 15.21
CA SER A 51 -14.52 -4.95 13.93
C SER A 51 -15.55 -4.55 12.86
N LYS A 52 -16.21 -3.40 13.01
CA LYS A 52 -17.14 -2.85 12.04
C LYS A 52 -16.66 -1.49 11.55
N VAL A 53 -16.81 -1.24 10.26
CA VAL A 53 -16.60 0.10 9.69
C VAL A 53 -17.74 0.99 10.15
N ILE A 54 -17.42 2.02 10.94
CA ILE A 54 -18.41 2.96 11.47
C ILE A 54 -18.44 4.27 10.69
N ALA A 55 -17.35 4.60 10.01
CA ALA A 55 -17.23 5.77 9.17
C ALA A 55 -16.07 5.59 8.18
N LYS A 56 -15.95 6.53 7.25
CA LYS A 56 -14.77 6.67 6.39
C LYS A 56 -14.23 8.08 6.56
N GLN A 57 -12.92 8.23 6.63
CA GLN A 57 -12.28 9.53 6.67
C GLN A 57 -11.40 9.73 5.44
N ASN A 58 -11.30 10.98 4.98
CA ASN A 58 -10.39 11.32 3.91
C ASN A 58 -8.94 11.03 4.33
N LEU A 59 -8.16 10.52 3.39
CA LEU A 59 -6.75 10.20 3.51
C LEU A 59 -6.02 10.91 2.37
N ALA A 60 -5.18 11.88 2.71
CA ALA A 60 -4.26 12.52 1.79
C ALA A 60 -2.85 12.40 2.36
N ARG A 61 -1.92 11.75 1.65
CA ARG A 61 -0.54 11.62 2.15
C ARG A 61 0.49 11.33 1.07
N LEU A 62 1.75 11.62 1.42
CA LEU A 62 2.93 11.16 0.67
C LEU A 62 3.19 9.68 0.93
N VAL A 63 3.38 8.93 -0.16
CA VAL A 63 3.70 7.50 -0.21
C VAL A 63 4.85 7.22 -1.19
N PHE A 64 5.38 5.99 -1.16
CA PHE A 64 6.48 5.52 -2.02
C PHE A 64 6.13 4.17 -2.65
N ASN A 65 6.39 4.03 -3.95
CA ASN A 65 6.08 2.82 -4.72
C ASN A 65 7.17 1.75 -4.59
N GLN A 66 7.18 1.02 -3.47
CA GLN A 66 8.29 0.13 -3.09
C GLN A 66 7.99 -1.36 -3.25
N ASP A 67 6.79 -1.72 -3.69
CA ASP A 67 6.36 -3.11 -3.76
C ASP A 67 5.50 -3.42 -5.00
N THR A 68 5.25 -4.70 -5.27
CA THR A 68 4.34 -5.17 -6.32
C THR A 68 3.60 -6.43 -5.88
N GLY A 69 2.47 -6.68 -6.50
CA GLY A 69 1.70 -7.90 -6.30
C GLY A 69 1.12 -8.39 -7.62
N VAL A 70 0.90 -9.70 -7.74
CA VAL A 70 0.33 -10.28 -8.98
C VAL A 70 -1.08 -9.76 -9.26
N ALA A 71 -1.85 -9.40 -8.23
CA ALA A 71 -3.18 -8.80 -8.38
C ALA A 71 -3.15 -7.34 -8.90
N LEU A 72 -1.96 -6.73 -8.97
CA LEU A 72 -1.73 -5.34 -9.38
C LEU A 72 -1.16 -5.24 -10.79
N SER A 73 -1.33 -6.27 -11.63
CA SER A 73 -0.82 -6.30 -13.01
C SER A 73 -1.51 -5.32 -13.96
N ARG A 74 -2.70 -4.81 -13.62
CA ARG A 74 -3.45 -3.86 -14.44
C ARG A 74 -3.25 -2.42 -13.94
N ALA A 75 -3.31 -1.46 -14.86
CA ALA A 75 -3.29 -0.03 -14.54
C ALA A 75 -4.47 0.37 -13.64
N GLY A 76 -4.30 1.47 -12.90
CA GLY A 76 -5.36 2.03 -12.05
C GLY A 76 -5.60 1.26 -10.74
N ARG A 77 -4.70 0.34 -10.37
CA ARG A 77 -4.72 -0.35 -9.08
C ARG A 77 -3.49 -0.03 -8.26
N VAL A 78 -3.72 0.21 -6.98
CA VAL A 78 -2.69 0.43 -5.97
C VAL A 78 -3.13 -0.28 -4.69
N ASP A 79 -2.17 -0.85 -3.97
CA ASP A 79 -2.40 -1.40 -2.63
C ASP A 79 -1.58 -0.61 -1.62
N ILE A 80 -2.17 -0.28 -0.47
CA ILE A 80 -1.50 0.48 0.58
C ILE A 80 -1.10 -0.50 1.68
N PHE A 81 0.21 -0.61 1.93
CA PHE A 81 0.70 -1.39 3.06
C PHE A 81 0.32 -0.67 4.36
N MET A 82 -0.67 -1.17 5.10
CA MET A 82 -1.17 -0.51 6.32
C MET A 82 -0.27 -0.73 7.55
N GLY A 83 0.72 -1.61 7.47
CA GLY A 83 1.58 -2.01 8.58
C GLY A 83 1.45 -3.49 8.91
N SER A 84 1.89 -3.86 10.11
CA SER A 84 1.86 -5.24 10.61
C SER A 84 0.94 -5.36 11.84
N GLY A 85 0.42 -6.55 12.09
CA GLY A 85 -0.46 -6.83 13.23
C GLY A 85 -1.96 -6.76 12.90
N GLU A 86 -2.79 -7.08 13.89
CA GLU A 86 -4.23 -7.27 13.73
C GLU A 86 -4.96 -5.99 13.29
N GLU A 87 -4.60 -4.84 13.86
CA GLU A 87 -5.22 -3.56 13.49
C GLU A 87 -4.94 -3.19 12.03
N ALA A 88 -3.70 -3.41 11.57
CA ALA A 88 -3.31 -3.15 10.18
C ALA A 88 -4.03 -4.10 9.22
N ALA A 89 -4.12 -5.39 9.56
CA ALA A 89 -4.86 -6.38 8.78
C ALA A 89 -6.35 -6.02 8.68
N LEU A 90 -6.96 -5.59 9.80
CA LEU A 90 -8.35 -5.18 9.85
C LEU A 90 -8.60 -3.95 8.98
N GLN A 91 -7.75 -2.91 9.09
CA GLN A 91 -7.84 -1.73 8.24
C GLN A 91 -7.67 -2.06 6.76
N ALA A 92 -6.67 -2.87 6.40
CA ALA A 92 -6.41 -3.28 5.03
C ALA A 92 -7.57 -4.07 4.43
N GLY A 93 -8.21 -4.96 5.21
CA GLY A 93 -9.34 -5.77 4.75
C GLY A 93 -10.56 -4.95 4.30
N PHE A 94 -10.75 -3.76 4.87
CA PHE A 94 -11.84 -2.84 4.52
C PHE A 94 -11.43 -1.74 3.53
N LEU A 95 -10.16 -1.64 3.14
CA LEU A 95 -9.69 -0.62 2.22
C LEU A 95 -10.02 -1.00 0.77
N LYS A 96 -11.15 -0.50 0.26
CA LYS A 96 -11.64 -0.76 -1.11
C LYS A 96 -12.22 0.50 -1.74
N GLU A 97 -11.47 1.59 -1.67
CA GLU A 97 -11.93 2.91 -2.09
C GLU A 97 -11.32 3.33 -3.42
N THR A 98 -12.12 3.97 -4.27
CA THR A 98 -11.59 4.75 -5.40
C THR A 98 -10.82 5.95 -4.84
N GLY A 99 -9.73 6.31 -5.52
CA GLY A 99 -8.91 7.45 -5.15
C GLY A 99 -8.03 7.88 -6.31
N GLU A 100 -7.16 8.84 -6.03
CA GLU A 100 -6.24 9.44 -6.98
C GLU A 100 -4.81 9.21 -6.49
N LEU A 101 -3.90 8.96 -7.45
CA LEU A 101 -2.48 8.76 -7.18
C LEU A 101 -1.67 9.58 -8.18
N TYR A 102 -0.85 10.49 -7.67
CA TYR A 102 -0.01 11.38 -8.47
C TYR A 102 1.46 11.12 -8.19
N PHE A 103 2.21 10.65 -9.18
CA PHE A 103 3.66 10.49 -9.07
C PHE A 103 4.37 11.83 -9.23
N LEU A 104 5.31 12.10 -8.33
CA LEU A 104 6.14 13.31 -8.38
C LEU A 104 7.38 13.01 -9.21
N LEU A 105 7.45 13.60 -10.41
CA LEU A 105 8.57 13.43 -11.33
C LEU A 105 9.40 14.71 -11.38
N LYS A 106 10.72 14.55 -11.52
CA LYS A 106 11.62 15.68 -11.75
C LYS A 106 11.31 16.28 -13.13
N LYS A 107 11.28 17.61 -13.19
CA LYS A 107 11.16 18.38 -14.44
C LYS A 107 12.44 18.26 -15.27
#